data_AF-A0A6N2V6J6-F1
#
_entry.id   AF-A0A6N2V6J6-F1
#
_cell.length_a   1.000
_cell.length_b   1.000
_cell.length_c   1.000
_cell.angle_alpha   90.00
_cell.angle_beta   90.00
_cell.angle_gamma   90.00
#
_symmetry.space_group_name_H-M   'P 1'
#
loop_
_entity.id
_entity.type
_entity.pdbx_description
1 polymer ?
#
loop_
_entity_poly.entity_id
_entity_poly.type
_entity_poly.pdbx_seq_one_letter_code
_entity_poly.pdbx_strand_id
1 'polypeptide(L)'
;MQNSILWADVAHPINVGGHGDPDSPTGEVIENLIFRNIDILEHDEDAPPYQGCMAIDCGDKNHVRNILFENIRVESIQEGRLFYVKVRFNEKYDKVPGNSIDGITFRNITYTGIGENPSVIEGLDKERTVKT
;
A
#
# COMPACT_ATOMS: atom_id res chain seq x y z
N MET A 1 -3.36 -11.36 -7.29
CA MET A 1 -3.61 -10.81 -8.64
C MET A 1 -2.39 -11.05 -9.51
N GLN A 2 -2.55 -11.35 -10.80
CA GLN A 2 -1.41 -11.57 -11.69
C GLN A 2 -1.71 -11.33 -13.16
N ASN A 3 -0.65 -11.08 -13.96
CA ASN A 3 -0.68 -10.93 -15.42
C ASN A 3 -1.62 -9.80 -15.84
N SER A 4 -1.33 -8.58 -15.40
CA SER A 4 -2.25 -7.45 -15.56
C SER A 4 -1.52 -6.16 -15.90
N ILE A 5 -2.24 -5.26 -16.55
CA ILE A 5 -1.80 -3.92 -16.86
C ILE A 5 -2.75 -2.97 -16.15
N LEU A 6 -2.18 -2.03 -15.39
CA LEU A 6 -2.90 -1.09 -14.55
C LEU A 6 -2.63 0.33 -15.02
N TRP A 7 -3.68 1.15 -15.05
CA TRP A 7 -3.59 2.57 -15.32
C TRP A 7 -4.51 3.27 -14.33
N ALA A 8 -3.95 4.15 -13.51
CA ALA A 8 -4.70 4.83 -12.47
C ALA A 8 -4.40 6.33 -12.53
N ASP A 9 -5.47 7.12 -12.48
CA ASP A 9 -5.42 8.57 -12.28
C ASP A 9 -5.26 8.82 -10.77
N VAL A 10 -6.21 9.49 -10.11
CA VAL A 10 -6.29 9.64 -8.65
C VAL A 10 -6.39 8.29 -7.90
N ALA A 11 -6.91 7.23 -8.54
CA ALA A 11 -7.03 5.93 -7.87
C ALA A 11 -5.65 5.26 -7.64
N HIS A 12 -5.62 4.24 -6.77
CA HIS A 12 -4.41 3.47 -6.52
C HIS A 12 -4.32 2.27 -7.48
N PRO A 13 -3.17 2.04 -8.15
CA PRO A 13 -2.98 0.82 -8.93
C PRO A 13 -3.17 -0.43 -8.08
N ILE A 14 -2.55 -0.49 -6.89
CA ILE A 14 -2.75 -1.55 -5.92
C ILE A 14 -2.90 -0.92 -4.52
N ASN A 15 -3.99 -1.22 -3.83
CA ASN A 15 -4.23 -0.80 -2.44
C ASN A 15 -4.72 -1.98 -1.60
N VAL A 16 -4.13 -2.16 -0.41
CA VAL A 16 -4.45 -3.19 0.56
C VAL A 16 -4.65 -2.57 1.94
N GLY A 17 -5.77 -2.90 2.60
CA GLY A 17 -5.96 -2.65 4.03
C GLY A 17 -6.57 -1.32 4.42
N GLY A 18 -7.01 -0.52 3.44
CA GLY A 18 -7.56 0.83 3.66
C GLY A 18 -8.69 0.91 4.68
N HIS A 19 -9.59 -0.09 4.70
CA HIS A 19 -10.72 -0.17 5.63
C HIS A 19 -10.88 -1.58 6.19
N GLY A 20 -11.51 -1.68 7.36
CA GLY A 20 -11.69 -2.92 8.11
C GLY A 20 -12.99 -2.90 8.92
N ASP A 21 -13.14 -3.85 9.83
CA ASP A 21 -14.21 -3.86 10.82
C ASP A 21 -13.74 -3.18 12.13
N PRO A 22 -14.10 -1.90 12.35
CA PRO A 22 -13.71 -1.20 13.57
C PRO A 22 -14.44 -1.70 14.82
N ASP A 23 -15.58 -2.38 14.65
CA ASP A 23 -16.39 -2.90 15.75
C ASP A 23 -15.93 -4.30 16.18
N SER A 24 -15.11 -4.96 15.35
CA SER A 24 -14.41 -6.20 15.70
C SER A 24 -13.50 -6.01 16.92
N PRO A 25 -13.51 -6.94 17.90
CA PRO A 25 -12.62 -6.90 19.05
C PRO A 25 -11.13 -6.96 18.67
N THR A 26 -10.80 -7.68 17.59
CA THR A 26 -9.42 -7.91 17.14
C THR A 26 -9.09 -7.27 15.80
N GLY A 27 -10.08 -6.75 15.08
CA GLY A 27 -9.92 -6.30 13.69
C GLY A 27 -9.82 -7.46 12.70
N GLU A 28 -9.60 -7.13 11.43
CA GLU A 28 -9.48 -8.09 10.33
C GLU A 28 -8.01 -8.45 10.07
N VAL A 29 -7.79 -9.67 9.58
CA VAL A 29 -6.48 -10.13 9.13
C VAL A 29 -6.47 -10.26 7.61
N ILE A 30 -5.65 -9.45 6.97
CA ILE A 30 -5.45 -9.44 5.52
C ILE A 30 -4.09 -10.08 5.25
N GLU A 31 -4.08 -11.29 4.71
CA GLU A 31 -2.84 -12.04 4.62
C GLU A 31 -2.68 -12.91 3.38
N ASN A 32 -1.42 -13.28 3.10
CA ASN A 32 -1.03 -14.23 2.07
C ASN A 32 -1.44 -13.79 0.65
N LEU A 33 -1.32 -12.48 0.38
CA LEU A 33 -1.61 -11.91 -0.93
C LEU A 33 -0.36 -11.90 -1.81
N ILE A 34 -0.56 -12.20 -3.10
CA ILE A 34 0.49 -12.17 -4.12
C ILE A 34 0.02 -11.28 -5.27
N PHE A 35 0.86 -10.30 -5.60
CA PHE A 35 0.76 -9.43 -6.77
C PHE A 35 1.96 -9.71 -7.65
N ARG A 36 1.73 -10.29 -8.84
CA ARG A 36 2.82 -10.77 -9.68
C ARG A 36 2.65 -10.45 -11.16
N ASN A 37 3.73 -10.10 -11.84
CA ASN A 37 3.74 -9.88 -13.29
C ASN A 37 2.71 -8.81 -13.69
N ILE A 38 2.97 -7.59 -13.23
CA ILE A 38 2.07 -6.43 -13.40
C ILE A 38 2.85 -5.28 -14.02
N ASP A 39 2.24 -4.64 -15.01
CA ASP A 39 2.72 -3.36 -15.56
C ASP A 39 1.80 -2.24 -15.03
N ILE A 40 2.37 -1.25 -14.36
CA ILE A 40 1.68 -0.03 -13.93
C ILE A 40 2.10 1.08 -14.89
N LEU A 41 1.14 1.58 -15.66
CA LEU A 41 1.37 2.55 -16.73
C LEU A 41 1.33 4.00 -16.23
N GLU A 42 0.63 4.29 -15.14
CA GLU A 42 0.46 5.65 -14.59
C GLU A 42 0.01 5.62 -13.13
N HIS A 43 0.26 6.74 -12.45
CA HIS A 43 -0.34 7.13 -11.18
C HIS A 43 -0.29 8.67 -11.05
N ASP A 44 -1.42 9.30 -10.72
CA ASP A 44 -1.55 10.77 -10.64
C ASP A 44 -2.32 11.17 -9.36
N GLU A 45 -1.84 10.71 -8.20
CA GLU A 45 -2.46 11.00 -6.89
C GLU A 45 -1.71 12.13 -6.18
N ASP A 46 -2.42 13.22 -5.90
CA ASP A 46 -1.89 14.43 -5.28
C ASP A 46 -2.02 14.43 -3.75
N ALA A 47 -2.91 13.59 -3.21
CA ALA A 47 -3.18 13.51 -1.78
C ALA A 47 -2.13 12.64 -1.06
N PRO A 48 -1.25 13.20 -0.21
CA PRO A 48 -0.12 12.47 0.38
C PRO A 48 -0.46 11.17 1.14
N PRO A 49 -1.62 11.03 1.82
CA PRO A 49 -2.02 9.78 2.46
C PRO A 49 -2.30 8.63 1.49
N TYR A 50 -2.44 8.91 0.19
CA TYR A 50 -2.91 7.95 -0.81
C TYR A 50 -1.90 7.68 -1.93
N GLN A 51 -0.75 8.32 -1.87
CA GLN A 51 0.29 8.20 -2.88
C GLN A 51 0.99 6.85 -2.79
N GLY A 52 0.75 5.95 -3.74
CA GLY A 52 1.41 4.64 -3.77
C GLY A 52 0.95 3.74 -4.92
N CYS A 53 1.88 3.40 -5.82
CA CYS A 53 1.64 2.39 -6.86
C CYS A 53 1.39 1.00 -6.24
N MET A 54 2.18 0.67 -5.21
CA MET A 54 2.02 -0.53 -4.39
C MET A 54 1.77 -0.08 -2.95
N ALA A 55 0.49 0.11 -2.62
CA ALA A 55 0.06 0.62 -1.33
C ALA A 55 -0.43 -0.48 -0.38
N ILE A 56 0.07 -0.42 0.85
CA ILE A 56 -0.49 -1.07 2.03
C ILE A 56 -0.81 0.06 3.02
N ASP A 57 -2.09 0.37 3.11
CA ASP A 57 -2.61 1.48 3.90
C ASP A 57 -3.45 0.93 5.06
N CYS A 58 -2.80 0.46 6.12
CA CYS A 58 -3.42 -0.34 7.16
C CYS A 58 -4.22 0.54 8.14
N GLY A 59 -5.54 0.50 7.99
CA GLY A 59 -6.54 1.22 8.81
C GLY A 59 -7.46 0.33 9.63
N ASP A 60 -8.36 0.94 10.41
CA ASP A 60 -9.53 0.29 11.03
C ASP A 60 -9.24 -1.07 11.70
N LYS A 61 -8.26 -1.09 12.61
CA LYS A 61 -7.76 -2.30 13.34
C LYS A 61 -7.23 -3.42 12.45
N ASN A 62 -7.02 -3.21 11.16
CA ASN A 62 -6.50 -4.25 10.30
C ASN A 62 -5.10 -4.72 10.75
N HIS A 63 -4.84 -6.00 10.50
CA HIS A 63 -3.53 -6.60 10.50
C HIS A 63 -3.20 -7.04 9.08
N VAL A 64 -2.18 -6.46 8.45
CA VAL A 64 -1.75 -6.86 7.11
C VAL A 64 -0.47 -7.66 7.20
N ARG A 65 -0.42 -8.87 6.64
CA ARG A 65 0.82 -9.67 6.69
C ARG A 65 1.06 -10.58 5.51
N ASN A 66 2.32 -10.97 5.30
CA ASN A 66 2.72 -11.94 4.28
C ASN A 66 2.27 -11.52 2.86
N ILE A 67 2.69 -10.33 2.42
CA ILE A 67 2.34 -9.79 1.10
C ILE A 67 3.56 -9.82 0.19
N LEU A 68 3.39 -10.37 -1.01
CA LEU A 68 4.43 -10.43 -2.03
C LEU A 68 4.05 -9.56 -3.23
N PHE A 69 4.90 -8.58 -3.56
CA PHE A 69 4.93 -7.87 -4.82
C PHE A 69 6.14 -8.37 -5.63
N GLU A 70 5.90 -8.99 -6.79
CA GLU A 70 6.95 -9.65 -7.56
C GLU A 70 6.84 -9.39 -9.06
N ASN A 71 7.96 -9.05 -9.70
CA ASN A 71 8.02 -8.79 -11.15
C ASN A 71 7.00 -7.71 -11.56
N ILE A 72 7.17 -6.50 -11.03
CA ILE A 72 6.30 -5.37 -11.35
C ILE A 72 7.13 -4.30 -12.08
N ARG A 73 6.68 -3.90 -13.27
CA ARG A 73 7.22 -2.75 -13.99
C ARG A 73 6.31 -1.55 -13.72
N VAL A 74 6.90 -0.44 -13.32
CA VAL A 74 6.22 0.84 -13.20
C VAL A 74 6.83 1.77 -14.24
N GLU A 75 6.01 2.27 -15.15
CA GLU A 75 6.42 3.29 -16.12
C GLU A 75 6.51 4.66 -15.45
N SER A 76 6.85 5.72 -16.18
CA SER A 76 6.88 7.06 -15.57
C SER A 76 5.48 7.41 -15.07
N ILE A 77 5.40 7.88 -13.83
CA ILE A 77 4.16 8.37 -13.24
C ILE A 77 4.21 9.89 -13.11
N GLN A 78 3.06 10.55 -13.10
CA GLN A 78 3.00 12.01 -12.95
C GLN A 78 3.21 12.45 -11.50
N GLU A 79 2.52 11.80 -10.57
CA GLU A 79 2.54 12.13 -9.15
C GLU A 79 2.55 10.86 -8.28
N GLY A 80 2.68 11.05 -6.96
CA GLY A 80 2.74 9.95 -6.01
C GLY A 80 4.12 9.34 -5.80
N ARG A 81 4.17 8.04 -5.50
CA ARG A 81 5.39 7.29 -5.15
C ARG A 81 5.25 5.79 -5.45
N LEU A 82 6.36 5.07 -5.46
CA LEU A 82 6.36 3.62 -5.72
C LEU A 82 5.76 2.81 -4.57
N PHE A 83 6.38 2.89 -3.39
CA PHE A 83 5.95 2.11 -2.22
C PHE A 83 5.32 3.01 -1.18
N TYR A 84 4.17 2.60 -0.69
CA TYR A 84 3.49 3.21 0.45
C TYR A 84 3.07 2.12 1.40
N VAL A 85 3.79 1.96 2.51
CA VAL A 85 3.51 0.95 3.53
C VAL A 85 3.34 1.66 4.85
N LYS A 86 2.10 1.84 5.29
CA LYS A 86 1.80 2.63 6.48
C LYS A 86 0.76 1.98 7.37
N VAL A 87 1.06 1.87 8.66
CA VAL A 87 -0.01 1.76 9.66
C VAL A 87 -0.49 3.16 9.94
N ARG A 88 -1.78 3.45 9.72
CA ARG A 88 -2.28 4.82 9.83
C ARG A 88 -3.60 4.93 10.54
N PHE A 89 -3.94 6.19 10.80
CA PHE A 89 -5.26 6.63 11.19
C PHE A 89 -5.59 7.89 10.39
N ASN A 90 -6.62 7.80 9.55
CA ASN A 90 -7.16 8.90 8.79
C ASN A 90 -8.51 9.30 9.39
N GLU A 91 -8.52 10.37 10.17
CA GLU A 91 -9.71 10.86 10.90
C GLU A 91 -10.94 11.10 10.01
N LYS A 92 -10.76 11.29 8.70
CA LYS A 92 -11.87 11.50 7.77
C LYS A 92 -12.62 10.21 7.43
N TYR A 93 -11.91 9.09 7.33
CA TYR A 93 -12.47 7.85 6.76
C TYR A 93 -12.40 6.67 7.73
N ASP A 94 -11.45 6.65 8.65
CA ASP A 94 -11.31 5.61 9.65
C ASP A 94 -12.14 5.92 10.88
N LYS A 95 -12.60 4.86 11.54
CA LYS A 95 -13.13 4.99 12.90
C LYS A 95 -12.05 4.81 13.95
N VAL A 96 -11.01 4.03 13.65
CA VAL A 96 -9.92 3.68 14.58
C VAL A 96 -8.60 3.42 13.81
N PRO A 97 -7.42 3.55 14.44
CA PRO A 97 -6.15 3.23 13.79
C PRO A 97 -6.05 1.77 13.35
N GLY A 98 -5.25 1.49 12.33
CA GLY A 98 -4.79 0.13 12.02
C GLY A 98 -3.91 -0.46 13.13
N ASN A 99 -3.70 -1.77 13.11
CA ASN A 99 -2.93 -2.45 14.16
C ASN A 99 -1.48 -2.74 13.75
N SER A 100 -1.23 -3.45 12.66
CA SER A 100 0.14 -3.85 12.31
C SER A 100 0.33 -4.24 10.85
N ILE A 101 1.53 -4.03 10.34
CA ILE A 101 2.00 -4.58 9.06
C ILE A 101 3.22 -5.47 9.31
N ASP A 102 3.25 -6.68 8.75
CA ASP A 102 4.34 -7.64 8.96
C ASP A 102 4.64 -8.49 7.71
N GLY A 103 5.90 -8.61 7.32
CA GLY A 103 6.32 -9.53 6.26
C GLY A 103 5.89 -9.09 4.86
N ILE A 104 6.36 -7.91 4.43
CA ILE A 104 6.13 -7.37 3.09
C ILE A 104 7.39 -7.58 2.24
N THR A 105 7.24 -8.24 1.10
CA THR A 105 8.34 -8.48 0.16
C THR A 105 8.09 -7.78 -1.16
N PHE A 106 9.03 -6.91 -1.55
CA PHE A 106 9.13 -6.36 -2.90
C PHE A 106 10.29 -7.05 -3.62
N ARG A 107 10.03 -7.67 -4.77
CA ARG A 107 11.03 -8.44 -5.52
C ARG A 107 10.94 -8.13 -7.00
N ASN A 108 12.08 -7.84 -7.62
CA ASN A 108 12.15 -7.55 -9.05
C ASN A 108 11.17 -6.43 -9.46
N ILE A 109 11.29 -5.28 -8.78
CA ILE A 109 10.53 -4.08 -9.13
C ILE A 109 11.40 -3.21 -10.01
N THR A 110 10.89 -2.83 -11.17
CA THR A 110 11.59 -1.95 -12.13
C THR A 110 10.81 -0.66 -12.26
N TYR A 111 11.51 0.46 -12.19
CA TYR A 111 10.95 1.79 -12.38
C TYR A 111 11.84 2.61 -13.31
N THR A 112 11.23 3.32 -14.27
CA THR A 112 11.97 4.09 -15.29
C THR A 112 11.63 5.58 -15.33
N GLY A 113 10.78 6.08 -14.44
CA GLY A 113 10.45 7.52 -14.35
C GLY A 113 11.39 8.31 -13.44
N ILE A 114 11.15 9.63 -13.33
CA ILE A 114 12.01 10.58 -12.61
C ILE A 114 11.17 11.74 -12.03
N GLY A 115 11.32 12.01 -10.73
CA GLY A 115 10.78 13.22 -10.07
C GLY A 115 9.74 12.97 -8.97
N GLU A 116 9.46 11.71 -8.66
CA GLU A 116 8.35 11.28 -7.82
C GLU A 116 8.73 11.35 -6.35
N ASN A 117 7.70 11.31 -5.49
CA ASN A 117 7.92 11.42 -4.07
C ASN A 117 8.68 10.20 -3.51
N PRO A 118 9.51 10.40 -2.46
CA PRO A 118 10.15 9.29 -1.77
C PRO A 118 9.14 8.26 -1.28
N SER A 119 9.48 6.97 -1.41
CA SER A 119 8.67 5.89 -0.84
C SER A 119 8.56 6.01 0.69
N VAL A 120 7.46 5.52 1.27
CA VAL A 120 7.21 5.54 2.71
C VAL A 120 7.02 4.14 3.25
N ILE A 121 7.71 3.84 4.34
CA ILE A 121 7.53 2.66 5.17
C ILE A 121 7.52 3.16 6.61
N GLU A 122 6.34 3.21 7.24
CA GLU A 122 6.16 3.91 8.51
C GLU A 122 5.06 3.26 9.39
N GLY A 123 5.38 3.02 10.66
CA GLY A 123 4.38 2.67 11.68
C GLY A 123 3.70 3.92 12.25
N LEU A 124 2.57 3.75 12.94
CA LEU A 124 1.86 4.86 13.56
C LEU A 124 2.49 5.28 14.89
N ASP A 125 2.88 4.30 15.71
CA ASP A 125 3.46 4.50 17.03
C ASP A 125 4.26 3.26 17.48
N LYS A 126 4.66 3.21 18.76
CA LYS A 126 5.47 2.12 19.33
C LYS A 126 4.78 0.75 19.31
N GLU A 127 3.45 0.72 19.36
CA GLU A 127 2.66 -0.51 19.34
C GLU A 127 2.21 -0.88 17.92
N ARG A 128 2.08 0.13 17.04
CA ARG A 128 1.56 0.01 15.68
C ARG A 128 2.68 0.14 14.65
N THR A 129 3.46 -0.91 14.51
CA THR A 129 4.70 -0.90 13.71
C THR A 129 4.54 -1.56 12.34
N VAL A 130 5.44 -1.21 11.43
CA VAL A 130 5.76 -2.03 10.25
C VAL A 130 6.97 -2.90 10.59
N LYS A 131 6.84 -4.22 10.42
CA LYS A 131 7.92 -5.20 10.61
C LYS A 131 8.33 -5.76 9.25
N THR A 132 9.63 -5.73 8.98
CA THR A 132 10.25 -6.19 7.73
C THR A 132 11.00 -7.49 7.94
#